data_AF-A0A316D425-F1
#
_entry.id   AF-A0A316D425-F1
#
_cell.length_a   1.000
_cell.length_b   1.000
_cell.length_c   1.000
_cell.angle_alpha   90.00
_cell.angle_beta   90.00
_cell.angle_gamma   90.00
#
_symmetry.space_group_name_H-M   'P 1'
#
loop_
_entity.id
_entity.type
_entity.pdbx_description
1 polymer ?
#
loop_
_entity_poly.entity_id
_entity_poly.type
_entity_poly.pdbx_seq_one_letter_code
_entity_poly.pdbx_strand_id
1 'polypeptide(L)'
;MTIKPQGRVVGGTCQNSKLTNKLDESVYAYAKGVYWLELLKIKMVPKKWNKPTRNGTKVKFIYPQSQEEFDKSYEDLKKYAAEIDEQYGLGIVLVDGPAQKDGEPTC
;
A
#
# COMPACT_ATOMS: atom_id res chain seq x y z
N MET A 1 -19.32 -33.53 16.44
CA MET A 1 -19.57 -32.28 15.68
C MET A 1 -18.22 -31.57 15.51
N THR A 2 -17.64 -31.62 14.31
CA THR A 2 -16.33 -31.02 14.05
C THR A 2 -16.51 -29.54 13.76
N ILE A 3 -16.23 -28.70 14.75
CA ILE A 3 -16.31 -27.24 14.65
C ILE A 3 -15.15 -26.81 13.74
N LYS A 4 -15.43 -26.58 12.45
CA LYS A 4 -14.45 -25.96 11.54
C LYS A 4 -14.27 -24.51 11.99
N PRO A 5 -13.06 -24.04 12.35
CA PRO A 5 -12.87 -22.63 12.63
C PRO A 5 -13.18 -21.85 11.34
N GLN A 6 -14.24 -21.05 11.35
CA GLN A 6 -14.53 -20.08 10.30
C GLN A 6 -13.53 -18.93 10.45
N GLY A 7 -12.26 -19.18 10.10
CA GLY A 7 -11.23 -18.17 10.06
C GLY A 7 -11.50 -17.22 8.91
N ARG A 8 -12.08 -16.05 9.19
CA ARG A 8 -12.11 -14.95 8.21
C ARG A 8 -10.69 -14.40 8.09
N VAL A 9 -10.11 -14.45 6.89
CA VAL A 9 -8.79 -13.85 6.65
C VAL A 9 -8.93 -12.33 6.74
N VAL A 10 -8.55 -11.76 7.88
CA VAL A 10 -8.64 -10.32 8.18
C VAL A 10 -7.44 -9.51 7.65
N GLY A 11 -6.41 -10.19 7.15
CA GLY A 11 -5.21 -9.55 6.61
C GLY A 11 -4.11 -10.55 6.28
N GLY A 12 -2.98 -10.03 5.79
CA GLY A 12 -1.85 -10.84 5.36
C GLY A 12 -0.51 -10.10 5.46
N THR A 13 0.56 -10.78 5.05
CA THR A 13 1.89 -10.16 4.91
C THR A 13 2.35 -10.35 3.48
N CYS A 14 2.61 -9.25 2.78
CA CYS A 14 3.26 -9.24 1.48
C CYS A 14 4.74 -8.91 1.67
N GLN A 15 5.60 -9.52 0.86
CA GLN A 15 7.01 -9.16 0.80
C GLN A 15 7.28 -8.54 -0.56
N ASN A 16 7.78 -7.31 -0.57
CA ASN A 16 8.23 -6.66 -1.78
C ASN A 16 9.74 -6.78 -1.88
N SER A 17 10.19 -7.68 -2.75
CA SER A 17 11.62 -7.94 -3.01
C SER A 17 12.34 -6.77 -3.68
N LYS A 18 11.60 -5.80 -4.26
CA LYS A 18 12.17 -4.61 -4.89
C LYS A 18 12.56 -3.54 -3.86
N LEU A 19 11.88 -3.50 -2.72
CA LEU A 19 12.16 -2.56 -1.62
C LEU A 19 13.27 -3.08 -0.71
N THR A 20 14.52 -3.00 -1.17
CA THR A 20 15.68 -3.47 -0.40
C THR A 20 16.40 -2.32 0.31
N ASN A 21 17.19 -2.66 1.34
CA ASN A 21 18.03 -1.70 2.08
C ASN A 21 19.22 -1.15 1.24
N LYS A 22 19.42 -1.66 0.03
CA LYS A 22 20.46 -1.16 -0.90
C LYS A 22 20.01 0.04 -1.72
N LEU A 23 18.73 0.40 -1.66
CA LEU A 23 18.20 1.57 -2.36
C LEU A 23 18.57 2.83 -1.60
N ASP A 24 18.82 3.89 -2.36
CA ASP A 24 18.90 5.25 -1.82
C ASP A 24 17.60 5.60 -1.07
N GLU A 25 17.71 6.38 0.00
CA GLU A 25 16.58 6.69 0.88
C GLU A 25 15.45 7.40 0.10
N SER A 26 15.79 8.27 -0.84
CA SER A 26 14.84 8.97 -1.71
C SER A 26 14.05 8.00 -2.60
N VAL A 27 14.76 7.08 -3.26
CA VAL A 27 14.19 6.07 -4.15
C VAL A 27 13.37 5.05 -3.35
N TYR A 28 13.81 4.70 -2.15
CA TYR A 28 13.08 3.82 -1.25
C TYR A 28 11.75 4.44 -0.82
N ALA A 29 11.77 5.72 -0.42
CA ALA A 29 10.57 6.45 -0.01
C ALA A 29 9.57 6.57 -1.17
N TYR A 30 10.05 6.93 -2.37
CA TYR A 30 9.23 6.96 -3.58
C TYR A 30 8.60 5.59 -3.90
N ALA A 31 9.43 4.55 -3.98
CA ALA A 31 8.97 3.20 -4.28
C ALA A 31 7.99 2.65 -3.23
N LYS A 32 8.15 3.06 -1.97
CA LYS A 32 7.21 2.75 -0.89
C LYS A 32 5.86 3.42 -1.12
N GLY A 33 5.84 4.71 -1.51
CA GLY A 33 4.61 5.43 -1.85
C GLY A 33 3.88 4.80 -3.06
N VAL A 34 4.62 4.46 -4.12
CA VAL A 34 4.06 3.77 -5.29
C VAL A 34 3.48 2.41 -4.91
N TYR A 35 4.22 1.61 -4.13
CA TYR A 35 3.74 0.29 -3.71
C TYR A 35 2.51 0.39 -2.79
N TRP A 36 2.44 1.41 -1.94
CA TRP A 36 1.25 1.69 -1.14
C TRP A 36 0.04 2.00 -2.03
N LEU A 37 0.22 2.83 -3.06
CA LEU A 37 -0.85 3.13 -4.01
C LEU A 37 -1.32 1.87 -4.77
N GLU A 38 -0.40 0.99 -5.17
CA GLU A 38 -0.74 -0.31 -5.75
C GLU A 38 -1.55 -1.20 -4.79
N LEU A 39 -1.20 -1.21 -3.49
CA LEU A 39 -1.96 -1.94 -2.47
C LEU A 39 -3.39 -1.40 -2.32
N LEU A 40 -3.55 -0.08 -2.32
CA LEU A 40 -4.87 0.54 -2.21
C LEU A 40 -5.75 0.26 -3.44
N LYS A 41 -5.17 0.20 -4.65
CA LYS A 41 -5.90 -0.22 -5.87
C LYS A 41 -6.52 -1.61 -5.74
N ILE A 42 -5.84 -2.54 -5.08
CA ILE A 42 -6.34 -3.91 -4.84
C ILE A 42 -7.12 -4.05 -3.53
N LYS A 43 -7.59 -2.93 -2.94
CA LYS A 43 -8.33 -2.86 -1.67
C LYS A 43 -7.55 -3.49 -0.50
N MET A 44 -6.24 -3.33 -0.49
CA MET A 44 -5.37 -3.73 0.61
C MET A 44 -4.79 -2.48 1.28
N VAL A 45 -4.97 -2.39 2.59
CA VAL A 45 -4.44 -1.28 3.38
C VAL A 45 -3.17 -1.73 4.08
N PRO A 46 -2.00 -1.12 3.83
CA PRO A 46 -0.80 -1.41 4.60
C PRO A 46 -0.95 -0.88 6.03
N LYS A 47 -0.91 -1.78 7.01
CA LYS A 47 -0.99 -1.45 8.43
C LYS A 47 0.39 -1.27 9.07
N LYS A 48 1.39 -2.01 8.58
CA LYS A 48 2.76 -1.91 9.10
C LYS A 48 3.79 -2.25 8.04
N TRP A 49 4.70 -1.31 7.82
CA TRP A 49 5.91 -1.52 7.06
C TRP A 49 7.01 -2.01 8.01
N ASN A 50 7.59 -3.17 7.73
CA ASN A 50 8.79 -3.61 8.45
C ASN A 50 10.03 -2.92 7.90
N LYS A 51 11.15 -3.03 8.62
CA LYS A 51 12.44 -2.53 8.16
C LYS A 51 12.83 -3.21 6.85
N PRO A 52 13.42 -2.46 5.89
CA PRO A 52 13.94 -3.05 4.67
C PRO A 52 15.05 -4.03 5.00
N THR A 53 15.00 -5.21 4.39
CA THR A 53 16.04 -6.23 4.51
C THR A 53 16.70 -6.45 3.15
N ARG A 54 17.77 -7.25 3.12
CA ARG A 54 18.44 -7.63 1.86
C ARG A 54 17.52 -8.39 0.90
N ASN A 55 16.48 -9.04 1.42
CA ASN A 55 15.46 -9.76 0.64
C ASN A 55 14.19 -8.93 0.37
N GLY A 56 14.19 -7.64 0.72
CA GLY A 56 13.05 -6.74 0.52
C GLY A 56 12.38 -6.27 1.81
N THR A 57 11.25 -5.59 1.67
CA THR A 57 10.45 -5.06 2.77
C THR A 57 9.19 -5.90 2.95
N LYS A 58 8.96 -6.37 4.18
CA LYS A 58 7.71 -7.04 4.56
C LYS A 58 6.67 -6.01 4.95
N VAL A 59 5.52 -6.04 4.29
CA VAL A 59 4.38 -5.17 4.53
C VAL A 59 3.23 -6.00 5.06
N LYS A 60 2.79 -5.69 6.27
CA LYS A 60 1.55 -6.25 6.82
C LYS A 60 0.40 -5.41 6.30
N PHE A 61 -0.57 -6.06 5.67
CA PHE A 61 -1.77 -5.41 5.17
C PHE A 61 -3.01 -6.00 5.80
N ILE A 62 -4.08 -5.21 5.80
CA ILE A 62 -5.42 -5.61 6.23
C ILE A 62 -6.39 -5.39 5.08
N TYR A 63 -7.47 -6.16 5.07
CA TYR A 63 -8.60 -5.90 4.19
C TYR A 63 -9.57 -4.97 4.91
N PRO A 64 -9.73 -3.71 4.48
CA PRO A 64 -10.62 -2.78 5.13
C PRO A 64 -12.03 -3.36 5.13
N GLN A 65 -12.66 -3.40 6.30
CA GLN A 65 -14.04 -3.89 6.43
C GLN A 65 -15.06 -2.78 6.16
N SER A 66 -14.60 -1.52 6.22
CA SER A 66 -15.41 -0.31 6.03
C SER A 66 -14.73 0.67 5.08
N GLN A 67 -15.54 1.43 4.34
CA GLN A 67 -15.06 2.49 3.46
C GLN A 67 -14.27 3.56 4.24
N GLU A 68 -14.62 3.80 5.51
CA GLU A 68 -13.94 4.75 6.38
C GLU A 68 -12.48 4.35 6.67
N GLU A 69 -12.19 3.05 6.84
CA GLU A 69 -10.80 2.58 6.99
C GLU A 69 -10.00 2.75 5.71
N PHE A 70 -10.66 2.60 4.56
CA PHE A 70 -10.05 2.83 3.26
C PHE A 70 -9.72 4.31 3.06
N ASP A 71 -10.67 5.20 3.35
CA ASP A 71 -10.52 6.65 3.20
C ASP A 71 -9.40 7.17 4.10
N LYS A 72 -9.38 6.77 5.37
CA LYS A 72 -8.32 7.12 6.33
C LYS A 72 -6.94 6.67 5.86
N SER A 73 -6.85 5.51 5.21
CA SER A 73 -5.57 5.00 4.66
C SER A 73 -5.13 5.73 3.41
N TYR A 74 -6.09 6.24 2.63
CA TYR A 74 -5.83 7.09 1.48
C TYR A 74 -5.40 8.50 1.90
N GLU A 75 -5.99 9.05 2.96
CA GLU A 75 -5.51 10.29 3.58
C GLU A 75 -4.08 10.15 4.14
N ASP A 76 -3.75 9.01 4.76
CA ASP A 76 -2.40 8.73 5.26
C ASP A 76 -1.38 8.65 4.11
N LEU A 77 -1.78 8.04 2.98
CA LEU A 77 -0.96 8.06 1.75
C LEU A 77 -0.74 9.49 1.24
N LYS A 78 -1.79 10.34 1.24
CA LYS A 78 -1.68 11.74 0.80
C LYS A 78 -0.69 12.52 1.65
N LYS A 79 -0.74 12.34 2.97
CA LYS A 79 0.22 12.95 3.90
C LYS A 79 1.63 12.43 3.63
N TYR A 80 1.79 11.11 3.51
CA TYR A 80 3.09 10.51 3.24
C TYR A 80 3.69 10.99 1.91
N ALA A 81 2.89 11.14 0.86
CA ALA A 81 3.35 11.66 -0.42
C ALA A 81 3.81 13.13 -0.30
N ALA A 82 3.07 13.97 0.43
CA ALA A 82 3.46 15.35 0.70
C ALA A 82 4.75 15.43 1.53
N GLU A 83 4.91 14.58 2.54
CA GLU A 83 6.15 14.50 3.35
C GLU A 83 7.35 14.08 2.50
N ILE A 84 7.21 13.07 1.64
CA ILE A 84 8.30 12.66 0.74
C ILE A 84 8.63 13.78 -0.24
N ASP A 85 7.62 14.46 -0.77
CA ASP A 85 7.81 15.58 -1.69
C ASP A 85 8.59 16.71 -1.03
N GLU A 86 8.22 17.10 0.19
CA GLU A 86 8.93 18.12 0.96
C GLU A 86 10.36 17.68 1.32
N GLN A 87 10.56 16.41 1.66
CA GLN A 87 11.84 15.89 2.12
C GLN A 87 12.84 15.65 0.99
N TYR A 88 12.39 15.28 -0.20
CA TYR A 88 13.26 14.88 -1.32
C TYR A 88 13.04 15.68 -2.62
N GLY A 89 12.04 16.57 -2.67
CA GLY A 89 11.76 17.43 -3.82
C GLY A 89 11.34 16.64 -5.08
N LEU A 90 10.65 15.52 -4.92
CA LEU A 90 10.40 14.56 -6.00
C LEU A 90 9.27 14.98 -6.98
N GLY A 91 8.51 16.04 -6.68
CA GLY A 91 7.39 16.51 -7.49
C GLY A 91 6.22 15.51 -7.54
N ILE A 92 5.94 14.81 -6.45
CA ILE A 92 4.91 13.77 -6.40
C ILE A 92 3.53 14.42 -6.32
N VAL A 93 2.90 14.60 -7.48
CA VAL A 93 1.49 15.01 -7.56
C VAL A 93 0.61 13.76 -7.54
N LEU A 94 -0.07 13.50 -6.41
CA LEU A 94 -1.17 12.55 -6.37
C LEU A 94 -2.33 13.15 -7.19
N VAL A 95 -2.40 12.79 -8.46
CA VAL A 95 -3.56 13.13 -9.30
C VAL A 95 -4.72 12.25 -8.84
N ASP A 96 -5.71 12.85 -8.18
CA ASP A 96 -7.00 12.24 -7.89
C ASP A 96 -7.75 12.10 -9.24
N GLY A 97 -7.26 11.18 -10.08
CA GLY A 97 -7.92 10.81 -11.32
C GLY A 97 -9.20 10.05 -10.98
N PRO A 98 -10.31 10.31 -11.67
CA PRO A 98 -11.57 9.64 -11.38
C PRO A 98 -11.32 8.13 -11.41
N ALA A 99 -11.76 7.47 -10.33
CA ALA A 99 -11.78 6.02 -10.19
C ALA A 99 -11.92 5.35 -11.55
N GLN A 100 -10.93 4.56 -11.94
CA GLN A 100 -11.05 3.67 -13.09
C GLN A 100 -12.31 2.85 -12.83
N LYS A 101 -13.41 3.20 -13.50
CA LYS A 101 -14.48 2.27 -13.77
C LYS A 101 -13.81 1.20 -14.59
N ASP A 102 -13.52 0.07 -13.95
CA ASP A 102 -13.16 -1.17 -14.63
C ASP A 102 -14.11 -1.30 -15.81
N GLY A 103 -13.53 -1.16 -17.00
CA GLY A 103 -14.24 -1.33 -18.25
C GLY A 103 -14.81 -2.74 -18.27
N GLU A 104 -16.11 -2.79 -18.51
CA GLU A 104 -16.83 -3.79 -19.31
C GLU A 104 -15.98 -5.01 -19.74
N PRO A 105 -16.35 -6.24 -19.34
CA PRO A 105 -15.74 -7.42 -19.92
C PRO A 105 -16.15 -7.49 -21.39
N THR A 106 -15.19 -7.28 -22.30
CA THR A 106 -15.35 -7.71 -23.69
C THR A 106 -15.18 -9.24 -23.73
N CYS A 107 -16.30 -9.94 -23.95
CA CYS A 107 -16.39 -11.13 -24.78
C CYS A 107 -17.71 -11.04 -25.54
#